data_AF-A0A662G5P5-F1
#
_entry.id   AF-A0A662G5P5-F1
#
_cell.length_a   1.000
_cell.length_b   1.000
_cell.length_c   1.000
_cell.angle_alpha   90.00
_cell.angle_beta   90.00
_cell.angle_gamma   90.00
#
_symmetry.space_group_name_H-M   'P 1'
#
loop_
_entity.id
_entity.type
_entity.pdbx_description
1 polymer ?
#
loop_
_entity_poly.entity_id
_entity_poly.type
_entity_poly.pdbx_seq_one_letter_code
_entity_poly.pdbx_strand_id
1 'polypeptide(L)'
;MEGGKAKYLEAFLVTGRSIYQGTGKESGKTSRDYLEEVCSCFMDPEDAKALGVREGDPVRVTTEFGSLVLRARIVEEERRQKGIIFVPYGPYASMLVSHETHSTGMPSLKGLKAKVEPAPGEEPMSVVELLRRFYGPKEPGAFEEAR
;
A
#
# COMPACT_ATOMS: atom_id res chain seq x y z
N MET A 1 -10.64 9.20 30.35
CA MET A 1 -10.66 9.19 28.87
C MET A 1 -9.43 8.42 28.41
N GLU A 2 -9.53 7.08 28.36
CA GLU A 2 -8.43 6.25 27.86
C GLU A 2 -8.33 6.44 26.35
N GLY A 3 -7.17 6.92 25.89
CA GLY A 3 -6.84 6.98 24.48
C GLY A 3 -6.87 5.57 23.90
N GLY A 4 -7.86 5.31 23.05
CA GLY A 4 -8.02 4.02 22.38
C GLY A 4 -6.75 3.69 21.60
N LYS A 5 -6.08 2.60 21.99
CA LYS A 5 -4.96 2.06 21.21
C LYS A 5 -5.46 1.81 19.79
N ALA A 6 -4.82 2.40 18.79
CA ALA A 6 -5.10 2.14 17.39
C ALA A 6 -5.00 0.63 17.15
N LYS A 7 -6.09 0.03 16.67
CA LYS A 7 -6.13 -1.39 16.35
C LYS A 7 -5.34 -1.60 15.05
N TYR A 8 -4.24 -2.34 15.13
CA TYR A 8 -3.45 -2.71 13.96
C TYR A 8 -3.30 -4.23 13.86
N LEU A 9 -3.07 -4.70 12.65
CA LEU A 9 -2.79 -6.10 12.33
C LEU A 9 -1.40 -6.19 11.69
N GLU A 10 -0.63 -7.20 12.10
CA GLU A 10 0.63 -7.52 11.44
C GLU A 10 0.36 -8.52 10.31
N ALA A 11 0.82 -8.19 9.11
CA ALA A 11 0.68 -9.03 7.92
C ALA A 11 1.98 -9.05 7.12
N PHE A 12 2.11 -10.03 6.24
CA PHE A 12 3.13 -10.05 5.21
C PHE A 12 2.62 -9.33 3.95
N LEU A 13 3.33 -8.29 3.53
CA LEU A 13 3.13 -7.61 2.27
C LEU A 13 3.69 -8.46 1.13
N VAL A 14 2.79 -8.86 0.24
CA VAL A 14 3.10 -9.47 -1.04
C VAL A 14 2.69 -8.50 -2.14
N THR A 15 3.54 -8.37 -3.13
CA THR A 15 3.28 -7.53 -4.30
C THR A 15 3.27 -8.38 -5.56
N GLY A 16 2.51 -7.96 -6.57
CA GLY A 16 2.34 -8.73 -7.79
C GLY A 16 1.54 -8.02 -8.87
N ARG A 17 1.36 -8.67 -10.01
CA ARG A 17 0.50 -8.16 -11.08
C ARG A 17 -0.93 -8.58 -10.82
N SER A 18 -1.88 -7.70 -11.06
CA SER A 18 -3.28 -8.05 -11.24
C SER A 18 -3.68 -7.85 -12.72
N ILE A 19 -4.73 -8.53 -13.15
CA ILE A 19 -5.25 -8.40 -14.52
C ILE A 19 -5.71 -6.96 -14.76
N TYR A 20 -6.47 -6.40 -13.81
CA TYR A 20 -7.01 -5.04 -13.90
C TYR A 20 -5.91 -3.96 -13.87
N GLN A 21 -4.80 -4.21 -13.17
CA GLN A 21 -3.65 -3.31 -13.18
C GLN A 21 -2.99 -3.29 -14.56
N GLY A 22 -2.89 -4.46 -15.20
CA GLY A 22 -2.38 -4.61 -16.56
C GLY A 22 -3.26 -3.88 -17.56
N THR A 23 -4.57 -4.10 -17.52
CA THR A 23 -5.54 -3.43 -18.41
C THR A 23 -5.59 -1.92 -18.18
N GLY A 24 -5.67 -1.47 -16.92
CA GLY A 24 -5.73 -0.04 -16.58
C GLY A 24 -4.47 0.72 -16.99
N LYS A 25 -3.31 0.06 -16.99
CA LYS A 25 -2.06 0.64 -17.50
C LYS A 25 -2.17 1.01 -18.98
N GLU A 26 -2.83 0.19 -19.80
CA GLU A 26 -3.02 0.45 -21.23
C GLU A 26 -3.98 1.63 -21.49
N SER A 27 -4.96 1.83 -20.61
CA SER A 27 -5.82 3.03 -20.61
C SER A 27 -5.10 4.30 -20.11
N GLY A 28 -3.88 4.16 -19.58
CA GLY A 28 -3.04 5.24 -19.07
C GLY A 28 -2.82 5.19 -17.56
N LYS A 29 -1.61 5.54 -17.11
CA LYS A 29 -1.19 5.47 -15.69
C LYS A 29 -1.80 6.55 -14.79
N THR A 30 -2.50 7.52 -15.38
CA THR A 30 -3.28 8.54 -14.66
C THR A 30 -4.79 8.28 -14.78
N SER A 31 -5.17 7.17 -15.42
CA SER A 31 -6.58 6.79 -15.52
C SER A 31 -7.12 6.41 -14.14
N ARG A 32 -8.44 6.57 -13.99
CA ARG A 32 -9.15 6.16 -12.77
C ARG A 32 -9.03 4.66 -12.54
N ASP A 33 -9.19 3.85 -13.59
CA ASP A 33 -9.12 2.39 -13.52
C ASP A 33 -7.76 1.90 -13.03
N TYR A 34 -6.67 2.52 -13.50
CA TYR A 34 -5.34 2.21 -13.00
C TYR A 34 -5.20 2.58 -11.52
N LEU A 35 -5.62 3.79 -11.15
CA LEU A 35 -5.51 4.29 -9.77
C LEU A 35 -6.27 3.39 -8.80
N GLU A 36 -7.55 3.10 -9.07
CA GLU A 36 -8.40 2.28 -8.21
C GLU A 36 -7.80 0.90 -7.94
N GLU A 37 -7.09 0.34 -8.92
CA GLU A 37 -6.43 -0.95 -8.76
C GLU A 37 -5.09 -0.83 -8.02
N VAL A 38 -4.19 0.07 -8.43
CA VAL A 38 -2.85 0.13 -7.83
C VAL A 38 -2.80 0.73 -6.43
N CYS A 39 -3.87 1.43 -6.02
CA CYS A 39 -4.04 1.90 -4.65
C CYS A 39 -4.86 0.91 -3.79
N SER A 40 -5.07 -0.32 -4.25
CA SER A 40 -5.81 -1.34 -3.49
C SER A 40 -4.89 -2.18 -2.59
N CYS A 41 -5.40 -2.56 -1.43
CA CYS A 41 -4.82 -3.49 -0.47
C CYS A 41 -5.80 -4.67 -0.31
N PHE A 42 -5.46 -5.81 -0.91
CA PHE A 42 -6.26 -7.01 -0.83
C PHE A 42 -6.00 -7.71 0.51
N MET A 43 -7.07 -8.03 1.23
CA MET A 43 -7.03 -8.55 2.59
C MET A 43 -7.91 -9.77 2.76
N ASP A 44 -7.52 -10.67 3.67
CA ASP A 44 -8.36 -11.77 4.12
C ASP A 44 -9.63 -11.24 4.81
N PRO A 45 -10.81 -11.84 4.56
CA PRO A 45 -12.06 -11.45 5.20
C PRO A 45 -12.02 -11.53 6.73
N GLU A 46 -11.31 -12.49 7.33
CA GLU A 46 -11.16 -12.52 8.81
C GLU A 46 -10.29 -11.38 9.33
N ASP A 47 -9.23 -11.02 8.61
CA ASP A 47 -8.33 -9.93 9.02
C ASP A 47 -9.02 -8.58 8.89
N ALA A 48 -9.78 -8.39 7.80
CA ALA A 48 -10.62 -7.20 7.62
C ALA A 48 -11.70 -7.11 8.70
N LYS A 49 -12.39 -8.22 9.00
CA LYS A 49 -13.36 -8.29 10.09
C LYS A 49 -12.71 -8.03 11.45
N ALA A 50 -11.50 -8.55 11.67
CA ALA A 50 -10.74 -8.28 12.88
C ALA A 50 -10.39 -6.80 12.99
N LEU A 51 -10.03 -6.11 11.91
CA LEU A 51 -9.77 -4.66 11.93
C LEU A 51 -11.04 -3.81 11.93
N GLY A 52 -12.21 -4.37 11.62
CA GLY A 52 -13.46 -3.62 11.43
C GLY A 52 -13.51 -2.85 10.11
N VAL A 53 -12.72 -3.28 9.12
CA VAL A 53 -12.60 -2.69 7.78
C VAL A 53 -13.54 -3.41 6.82
N ARG A 54 -14.19 -2.65 5.94
CA ARG A 54 -15.08 -3.16 4.88
C ARG A 54 -14.47 -2.93 3.50
N GLU A 55 -15.08 -3.54 2.49
CA GLU A 55 -14.75 -3.30 1.09
C GLU A 55 -14.77 -1.80 0.76
N GLY A 56 -13.65 -1.29 0.22
CA GLY A 56 -13.48 0.11 -0.16
C GLY A 56 -13.01 1.05 0.96
N ASP A 57 -13.02 0.62 2.22
CA ASP A 57 -12.58 1.45 3.34
C ASP A 57 -11.07 1.79 3.24
N PRO A 58 -10.65 2.99 3.67
CA PRO A 58 -9.25 3.36 3.70
C PRO A 58 -8.49 2.62 4.80
N VAL A 59 -7.34 2.07 4.44
CA VAL A 59 -6.40 1.41 5.35
C VAL A 59 -5.01 2.00 5.17
N ARG A 60 -4.32 2.26 6.29
CA ARG A 60 -2.92 2.63 6.26
C ARG A 60 -2.07 1.37 6.34
N VAL A 61 -1.18 1.22 5.38
CA VAL A 61 -0.17 0.18 5.35
C VAL A 61 1.18 0.81 5.64
N THR A 62 1.82 0.35 6.70
CA THR A 62 3.12 0.85 7.16
C THR A 62 4.13 -0.29 7.16
N THR A 63 5.26 -0.09 6.48
CA THR A 63 6.44 -0.95 6.53
C THR A 63 7.62 -0.15 7.08
N GLU A 64 8.79 -0.77 7.16
CA GLU A 64 10.03 -0.05 7.50
C GLU A 64 10.39 1.02 6.46
N PHE A 65 9.93 0.88 5.21
CA PHE A 65 10.34 1.71 4.08
C PHE A 65 9.37 2.87 3.81
N GLY A 66 8.11 2.75 4.23
CA GLY A 66 7.13 3.79 3.99
C GLY A 66 5.77 3.51 4.63
N SER A 67 4.92 4.53 4.61
CA SER A 67 3.55 4.47 5.11
C SER A 67 2.62 5.17 4.13
N LEU A 68 1.61 4.46 3.64
CA LEU A 68 0.64 4.95 2.68
C LEU A 68 -0.77 4.50 3.01
N VAL A 69 -1.74 5.33 2.64
CA VAL A 69 -3.17 4.98 2.67
C VAL A 69 -3.55 4.33 1.35
N LEU A 70 -4.21 3.17 1.43
CA LEU A 70 -4.72 2.36 0.33
C LEU A 70 -6.21 2.07 0.57
N ARG A 71 -6.92 1.57 -0.45
CA ARG A 71 -8.31 1.08 -0.30
C ARG A 71 -8.31 -0.41 -0.02
N ALA A 72 -9.06 -0.85 0.99
CA ALA A 72 -9.26 -2.26 1.25
C ALA A 72 -10.05 -2.93 0.12
N ARG A 73 -9.57 -4.08 -0.33
CA ARG A 73 -10.27 -5.04 -1.19
C ARG A 73 -10.36 -6.36 -0.43
N ILE A 74 -11.54 -6.89 -0.23
CA ILE A 74 -11.72 -8.14 0.51
C ILE A 74 -11.74 -9.28 -0.49
N VAL A 75 -10.84 -10.24 -0.31
CA VAL A 75 -10.80 -11.43 -1.17
C VAL A 75 -11.98 -12.35 -0.86
N GLU A 76 -12.38 -13.15 -1.86
CA GLU A 76 -13.40 -14.18 -1.71
C GLU A 76 -13.01 -15.23 -0.65
N GLU A 77 -13.99 -15.87 -0.02
CA GLU A 77 -13.77 -16.85 1.06
C GLU A 77 -12.96 -18.07 0.58
N GLU A 78 -13.05 -18.42 -0.71
CA GLU A 78 -12.27 -19.52 -1.30
C GLU A 78 -10.79 -19.16 -1.52
N ARG A 79 -10.43 -17.88 -1.42
CA ARG A 79 -9.07 -17.36 -1.66
C ARG A 79 -8.41 -16.85 -0.39
N ARG A 80 -8.83 -17.37 0.76
CA ARG A 80 -8.38 -16.88 2.05
C ARG A 80 -6.88 -17.05 2.31
N GLN A 81 -6.29 -15.99 2.83
CA GLN A 81 -4.86 -15.83 3.06
C GLN A 81 -4.63 -14.97 4.30
N LYS A 82 -5.02 -15.50 5.46
CA LYS A 82 -4.86 -14.83 6.75
C LYS A 82 -3.40 -14.44 7.01
N GLY A 83 -3.18 -13.22 7.49
CA GLY A 83 -1.88 -12.64 7.79
C GLY A 83 -1.09 -12.24 6.54
N ILE A 84 -1.71 -12.20 5.37
CA ILE A 84 -1.10 -11.76 4.11
C ILE A 84 -1.94 -10.64 3.54
N ILE A 85 -1.28 -9.55 3.13
CA ILE A 85 -1.88 -8.52 2.31
C ILE A 85 -1.24 -8.52 0.93
N PHE A 86 -2.06 -8.27 -0.10
CA PHE A 86 -1.59 -8.16 -1.46
C PHE A 86 -1.80 -6.75 -2.00
N VAL A 87 -0.74 -6.13 -2.52
CA VAL A 87 -0.80 -4.81 -3.16
C VAL A 87 -0.33 -4.94 -4.61
N PRO A 88 -1.15 -4.58 -5.62
CA PRO A 88 -0.73 -4.62 -7.01
C PRO A 88 0.51 -3.75 -7.28
N TYR A 89 1.36 -4.20 -8.20
CA TYR A 89 2.55 -3.47 -8.58
C TYR A 89 2.19 -2.10 -9.17
N GLY A 90 2.85 -1.08 -8.66
CA GLY A 90 2.64 0.31 -9.03
C GLY A 90 3.46 1.21 -8.10
N PRO A 91 3.35 2.53 -8.26
CA PRO A 91 4.12 3.47 -7.46
C PRO A 91 3.81 3.34 -5.96
N TYR A 92 2.59 2.96 -5.57
CA TYR A 92 2.22 2.72 -4.16
C TYR A 92 3.00 1.55 -3.55
N ALA A 93 3.01 0.40 -4.22
CA ALA A 93 3.78 -0.77 -3.79
C ALA A 93 5.27 -0.44 -3.67
N SER A 94 5.83 0.31 -4.64
CA SER A 94 7.24 0.71 -4.62
C SER A 94 7.64 1.54 -3.40
N MET A 95 6.73 2.30 -2.80
CA MET A 95 7.01 3.08 -1.58
C MET A 95 6.92 2.24 -0.29
N LEU A 96 6.38 1.02 -0.37
CA LEU A 96 6.20 0.14 0.80
C LEU A 96 7.24 -0.99 0.85
N VAL A 97 8.00 -1.23 -0.23
CA VAL A 97 8.94 -2.34 -0.35
C VAL A 97 10.39 -1.91 -0.14
N SER A 98 11.26 -2.89 0.14
CA SER A 98 12.68 -2.67 0.30
C SER A 98 13.33 -2.29 -1.03
N HIS A 99 14.23 -1.32 -0.98
CA HIS A 99 15.12 -0.96 -2.08
C HIS A 99 16.43 -1.77 -2.06
N GLU A 100 16.65 -2.57 -1.00
CA GLU A 100 17.83 -3.41 -0.89
C GLU A 100 17.79 -4.57 -1.88
N THR A 101 18.91 -4.77 -2.59
CA THR A 101 19.03 -5.78 -3.64
C THR A 101 19.89 -6.98 -3.25
N HIS A 102 20.49 -6.95 -2.06
CA HIS A 102 21.42 -7.98 -1.59
C HIS A 102 22.52 -8.33 -2.62
N SER A 103 23.03 -7.32 -3.34
CA SER A 103 24.04 -7.45 -4.41
C SER A 103 23.61 -8.31 -5.62
N THR A 104 22.30 -8.56 -5.78
CA THR A 104 21.75 -9.31 -6.93
C THR A 104 21.22 -8.41 -8.04
N GLY A 105 21.08 -7.10 -7.77
CA GLY A 105 20.42 -6.15 -8.66
C GLY A 105 18.89 -6.18 -8.61
N MET A 106 18.28 -7.10 -7.86
CA MET A 106 16.83 -7.23 -7.71
C MET A 106 16.37 -6.89 -6.28
N PRO A 107 15.44 -5.93 -6.09
CA PRO A 107 14.94 -5.59 -4.76
C PRO A 107 14.08 -6.68 -4.11
N SER A 108 14.02 -6.67 -2.78
CA SER A 108 13.14 -7.53 -1.99
C SER A 108 11.68 -7.03 -2.01
N LEU A 109 10.90 -7.53 -2.97
CA LEU A 109 9.52 -7.08 -3.24
C LEU A 109 8.42 -7.87 -2.49
N LYS A 110 8.72 -9.03 -1.91
CA LYS A 110 7.72 -9.94 -1.32
C LYS A 110 8.11 -10.40 0.07
N GLY A 111 7.11 -10.61 0.93
CA GLY A 111 7.30 -11.20 2.25
C GLY A 111 7.81 -10.21 3.30
N LEU A 112 7.57 -8.91 3.10
CA LEU A 112 7.93 -7.88 4.06
C LEU A 112 6.88 -7.79 5.15
N LYS A 113 7.30 -7.57 6.41
CA LYS A 113 6.35 -7.30 7.48
C LYS A 113 5.72 -5.92 7.29
N ALA A 114 4.41 -5.86 7.42
CA ALA A 114 3.62 -4.66 7.34
C ALA A 114 2.65 -4.58 8.52
N LYS A 115 2.41 -3.36 9.00
CA LYS A 115 1.33 -3.04 9.93
C LYS A 115 0.18 -2.44 9.13
N VAL A 116 -1.01 -2.97 9.34
CA VAL A 116 -2.24 -2.50 8.69
C VAL A 116 -3.19 -1.99 9.74
N GLU A 117 -3.69 -0.77 9.56
CA GLU A 117 -4.61 -0.11 10.47
C GLU A 117 -5.73 0.61 9.69
N PRO A 118 -6.96 0.71 10.24
CA PRO A 118 -8.01 1.52 9.63
C PRO A 118 -7.59 2.99 9.59
N ALA A 119 -7.86 3.68 8.48
CA ALA A 119 -7.54 5.10 8.29
C ALA A 119 -8.81 5.93 7.97
N PRO A 120 -9.82 5.94 8.85
CA PRO A 120 -11.10 6.58 8.56
C PRO A 120 -10.94 8.08 8.31
N GLY A 121 -11.55 8.58 7.22
CA GLY A 121 -11.47 9.99 6.83
C GLY A 121 -10.23 10.35 6.00
N GLU A 122 -9.37 9.38 5.72
CA GLU A 122 -8.25 9.55 4.79
C GLU A 122 -8.55 8.92 3.43
N GLU A 123 -7.86 9.39 2.40
CA GLU A 123 -8.00 8.90 1.04
C GLU A 123 -6.62 8.59 0.46
N PRO A 124 -6.48 7.56 -0.39
CA PRO A 124 -5.24 7.34 -1.12
C PRO A 124 -4.89 8.57 -1.96
N MET A 125 -3.65 9.03 -1.87
CA MET A 125 -3.13 10.07 -2.77
C MET A 125 -3.33 9.64 -4.22
N SER A 126 -3.57 10.57 -5.14
CA SER A 126 -3.50 10.28 -6.57
C SER A 126 -2.06 9.95 -7.00
N VAL A 127 -1.90 9.34 -8.18
CA VAL A 127 -0.56 9.04 -8.73
C VAL A 127 0.29 10.31 -8.85
N VAL A 128 -0.30 11.44 -9.25
CA VAL A 128 0.42 12.71 -9.41
C VAL A 128 0.84 13.27 -8.06
N GLU A 129 -0.04 13.25 -7.05
CA GLU A 129 0.30 13.70 -5.70
C GLU A 129 1.38 12.83 -5.07
N LEU A 130 1.27 11.51 -5.23
CA LEU A 130 2.28 10.57 -4.77
C LEU A 130 3.64 10.86 -5.41
N LEU A 131 3.68 11.01 -6.74
CA LEU A 131 4.92 11.31 -7.45
C LEU A 131 5.49 12.69 -7.07
N ARG A 132 4.65 13.72 -6.91
CA ARG A 132 5.10 15.03 -6.44
C ARG A 132 5.65 14.97 -5.02
N ARG A 133 5.05 14.18 -4.13
CA ARG A 133 5.51 14.03 -2.75
C ARG A 133 6.92 13.42 -2.68
N PHE A 134 7.20 12.41 -3.49
CA PHE A 134 8.47 11.67 -3.42
C PHE A 134 9.54 12.14 -4.41
N TYR A 135 9.13 12.67 -5.56
CA TYR A 135 10.01 13.05 -6.67
C TYR A 135 9.78 14.48 -7.18
N GLY A 136 8.88 15.24 -6.57
CA GLY A 136 8.67 16.64 -6.90
C GLY A 136 9.86 17.51 -6.49
N PRO A 137 9.90 18.77 -6.96
CA PRO A 137 10.93 19.72 -6.55
C PRO A 137 10.91 19.84 -5.02
N LYS A 138 12.02 19.49 -4.39
CA LYS A 138 12.23 19.75 -2.96
C LYS A 138 12.45 21.25 -2.78
N GLU A 139 11.85 21.84 -1.75
CA GLU A 139 12.15 23.23 -1.40
C GLU A 139 13.66 23.42 -1.23
N PRO A 140 14.22 24.58 -1.65
CA PRO A 140 15.64 24.85 -1.45
C PRO A 140 15.93 24.86 0.06
N GLY A 141 16.63 23.82 0.56
CA GLY A 141 17.00 23.70 1.98
C GLY A 141 16.91 22.29 2.57
N ALA A 142 16.21 21.35 1.94
CA ALA A 142 15.96 20.00 2.50
C ALA A 142 17.19 19.05 2.56
N PHE A 143 18.39 19.53 2.27
CA PHE A 143 19.63 18.73 2.28
C PHE A 143 20.53 19.00 3.49
N GLU A 144 20.17 19.91 4.40
CA GLU A 144 21.08 20.33 5.48
C GLU A 144 21.08 19.41 6.72
N GLU A 145 20.16 18.45 6.83
CA GLU A 145 20.01 17.61 8.04
C GLU A 145 20.36 16.12 7.86
N ALA A 146 20.93 15.73 6.72
CA ALA A 146 21.45 14.37 6.54
C ALA A 146 22.98 14.40 6.46
N ARG A 147 23.62 14.54 7.63
CA ARG A 147 25.05 14.27 7.85
C ARG A 147 25.23 13.31 9.02
#